data_AF-A0A0C9W4P4-F1
#
_entry.id   AF-A0A0C9W4P4-F1
#
_cell.length_a   1.000
_cell.length_b   1.000
_cell.length_c   1.000
_cell.angle_alpha   90.00
_cell.angle_beta   90.00
_cell.angle_gamma   90.00
#
_symmetry.space_group_name_H-M   'P 1'
#
loop_
_entity.id
_entity.type
_entity.pdbx_description
1 polymer ?
#
loop_
_entity_poly.entity_id
_entity_poly.type
_entity_poly.pdbx_seq_one_letter_code
_entity_poly.pdbx_strand_id
1 'polypeptide(L)'
;MYCVAAVTFLAALGIEEYPVYGLVTNGNVGAVLLSWKSPASKNIYIMERSIRTFDLSSPIEAFQFATFLLRLKDQDDRLRRVFQERSYVRNGQAVTRWTMQEQISLLSAKQS
;
A
#
# COMPACT_ATOMS: atom_id res chain seq x y z
N MET A 1 -2.84 -10.39 -3.56
CA MET A 1 -3.57 -10.44 -2.27
C MET A 1 -3.18 -9.30 -1.32
N TYR A 2 -1.89 -9.05 -1.05
CA TYR A 2 -1.47 -8.01 -0.09
C TYR A 2 -1.77 -6.56 -0.51
N CYS A 3 -1.74 -6.22 -1.81
CA CYS A 3 -2.05 -4.86 -2.29
C CYS A 3 -3.49 -4.45 -1.95
N VAL A 4 -4.47 -5.35 -2.11
CA VAL A 4 -5.88 -5.07 -1.81
C VAL A 4 -6.07 -4.82 -0.31
N ALA A 5 -5.42 -5.63 0.53
CA ALA A 5 -5.47 -5.45 1.98
C ALA A 5 -4.87 -4.10 2.41
N ALA A 6 -3.70 -3.74 1.88
CA ALA A 6 -3.06 -2.46 2.16
C ALA A 6 -3.90 -1.26 1.69
N VAL A 7 -4.47 -1.32 0.47
CA VAL A 7 -5.38 -0.29 -0.04
C VAL A 7 -6.63 -0.17 0.83
N THR A 8 -7.20 -1.29 1.26
CA THR A 8 -8.39 -1.31 2.14
C THR A 8 -8.07 -0.69 3.49
N PHE A 9 -6.91 -0.99 4.06
CA PHE A 9 -6.42 -0.39 5.30
C PHE A 9 -6.26 1.13 5.17
N LEU A 10 -5.58 1.61 4.13
CA LEU A 10 -5.43 3.05 3.88
C LEU A 10 -6.79 3.73 3.69
N ALA A 11 -7.70 3.11 2.94
CA ALA A 11 -9.05 3.63 2.74
C ALA A 11 -9.85 3.71 4.05
N ALA A 12 -9.69 2.74 4.97
CA ALA A 12 -10.32 2.79 6.29
C ALA A 12 -9.82 3.95 7.15
N LEU A 13 -8.60 4.45 6.88
CA LEU A 13 -8.04 5.67 7.48
C LEU A 13 -8.41 6.94 6.67
N GLY A 14 -9.34 6.82 5.72
CA GLY A 14 -9.75 7.86 4.80
C GLY A 14 -8.73 8.19 3.71
N ILE A 15 -7.61 7.47 3.63
CA ILE A 15 -6.53 7.69 2.66
C ILE A 15 -6.91 6.96 1.37
N GLU A 16 -7.75 7.60 0.56
CA GLU A 16 -8.11 7.16 -0.79
C GLU A 16 -7.15 7.76 -1.85
N GLU A 17 -7.18 7.25 -3.09
CA GLU A 17 -6.27 7.60 -4.22
C GLU A 17 -4.77 7.38 -4.01
N TYR A 18 -4.34 6.94 -2.83
CA TYR A 18 -2.93 6.70 -2.58
C TYR A 18 -2.45 5.43 -3.33
N PRO A 19 -1.37 5.52 -4.12
CA PRO A 19 -0.85 4.39 -4.88
C PRO A 19 -0.13 3.40 -3.97
N VAL A 20 -0.60 2.16 -3.94
CA VAL A 20 0.07 1.03 -3.28
C VAL A 20 0.73 0.16 -4.33
N TYR A 21 2.04 0.00 -4.23
CA TYR A 21 2.81 -0.84 -5.14
C TYR A 21 3.06 -2.21 -4.53
N GLY A 22 3.05 -3.25 -5.35
CA GLY A 22 3.42 -4.60 -4.94
C GLY A 22 4.27 -5.27 -5.99
N LEU A 23 5.20 -6.13 -5.57
CA LEU A 23 5.98 -6.96 -6.47
C LEU A 23 5.36 -8.37 -6.50
N VAL A 24 5.05 -8.85 -7.70
CA VAL A 24 4.70 -10.26 -7.94
C VAL A 24 5.84 -10.89 -8.70
N THR A 25 6.29 -12.07 -8.27
CA THR A 25 7.42 -12.76 -8.89
C THR A 25 7.00 -14.11 -9.45
N ASN A 26 7.62 -14.48 -10.58
CA ASN A 26 7.64 -15.83 -11.10
C ASN A 26 9.11 -16.21 -11.32
N GLY A 27 9.69 -16.93 -10.37
CA GLY A 27 11.13 -17.18 -10.34
C GLY A 27 11.92 -15.87 -10.19
N ASN A 28 12.84 -15.63 -11.12
CA ASN A 28 13.66 -14.41 -11.19
C ASN A 28 12.94 -13.21 -11.81
N VAL A 29 11.80 -13.41 -12.49
CA VAL A 29 11.06 -12.31 -13.12
C VAL A 29 10.09 -11.69 -12.13
N GLY A 30 10.26 -10.40 -11.83
CA GLY A 30 9.37 -9.61 -11.01
C GLY A 30 8.55 -8.60 -11.81
N ALA A 31 7.26 -8.48 -11.51
CA ALA A 31 6.33 -7.50 -12.10
C ALA A 31 5.79 -6.58 -11.00
N VAL A 32 5.86 -5.27 -11.23
CA VAL A 32 5.35 -4.26 -10.27
C VAL A 32 3.88 -3.95 -10.54
N LEU A 33 3.01 -4.38 -9.65
CA LEU A 33 1.61 -3.99 -9.63
C LEU A 33 1.42 -2.61 -8.97
N LEU A 34 0.44 -1.85 -9.45
CA LEU A 34 -0.06 -0.64 -8.80
C LEU A 34 -1.53 -0.84 -8.42
N SER A 35 -1.91 -0.46 -7.20
CA SER A 35 -3.29 -0.54 -6.71
C SER A 35 -3.70 0.74 -5.97
N TRP A 36 -4.97 1.13 -6.09
CA TRP A 36 -5.51 2.28 -5.34
C TRP A 36 -7.03 2.15 -5.15
N LYS A 37 -7.57 2.88 -4.17
CA LYS A 37 -9.01 3.05 -3.97
C LYS A 37 -9.47 4.30 -4.71
N SER A 38 -10.40 4.19 -5.65
CA SER A 38 -10.99 5.35 -6.31
C SER A 38 -12.05 6.01 -5.41
N PRO A 39 -12.00 7.34 -5.22
CA PRO A 39 -13.00 8.05 -4.44
C PRO A 39 -14.31 8.20 -5.21
N ALA A 40 -14.26 8.22 -6.55
CA ALA A 40 -15.43 8.37 -7.41
C ALA A 40 -16.27 7.09 -7.47
N SER A 41 -15.66 5.95 -7.78
CA SER A 41 -16.40 4.68 -7.92
C SER A 41 -16.43 3.85 -6.63
N LYS A 42 -15.63 4.21 -5.63
CA LYS A 42 -15.42 3.42 -4.41
C LYS A 42 -14.99 1.99 -4.70
N ASN A 43 -14.39 1.73 -5.85
CA ASN A 43 -13.78 0.44 -6.20
C ASN A 43 -12.27 0.47 -5.96
N ILE A 44 -11.70 -0.71 -5.72
CA ILE A 44 -10.24 -0.90 -5.71
C ILE A 44 -9.84 -1.27 -7.15
N TYR A 45 -8.91 -0.49 -7.70
CA TYR A 45 -8.32 -0.78 -9.00
C TYR A 45 -6.95 -1.39 -8.81
N ILE A 46 -6.61 -2.34 -9.68
CA ILE A 46 -5.27 -2.91 -9.80
C ILE A 46 -4.88 -2.73 -11.26
N MET A 47 -3.83 -1.96 -11.50
CA MET A 47 -3.25 -1.81 -12.83
C MET A 47 -2.25 -2.94 -13.03
N GLU A 48 -2.62 -3.89 -13.90
CA GLU A 48 -1.81 -5.05 -14.27
C GLU A 48 -1.29 -5.02 -15.72
N ARG A 49 -2.01 -4.35 -16.63
CA ARG A 49 -1.66 -4.33 -18.06
C ARG A 49 -0.48 -3.38 -18.31
N SER A 50 0.47 -3.84 -19.13
CA SER A 50 1.70 -3.13 -19.51
C SER A 50 2.69 -2.88 -18.36
N ILE A 51 2.63 -3.71 -17.31
CA ILE A 51 3.59 -3.64 -16.22
C ILE A 51 4.99 -3.94 -16.73
N ARG A 52 5.93 -3.09 -16.33
CA ARG A 52 7.35 -3.34 -16.53
C ARG A 52 7.78 -4.52 -15.67
N THR A 53 8.24 -5.57 -16.32
CA THR A 53 8.91 -6.70 -15.67
C THR A 53 10.40 -6.42 -15.52
N PHE A 54 11.00 -7.02 -14.51
CA PHE A 54 12.44 -7.01 -14.26
C PHE A 54 12.91 -8.44 -14.05
N ASP A 55 13.89 -8.89 -14.82
CA ASP A 55 14.66 -10.09 -14.49
C ASP A 55 15.68 -9.74 -13.38
N LEU A 56 15.38 -10.17 -12.16
CA LEU A 56 16.19 -9.90 -10.99
C LEU A 56 17.51 -10.69 -10.95
N SER A 57 17.71 -11.63 -11.88
CA SER A 57 19.00 -12.30 -12.08
C SER A 57 19.95 -11.51 -13.00
N SER A 58 19.41 -10.59 -13.81
CA SER A 58 20.19 -9.67 -14.63
C SER A 58 20.67 -8.48 -13.78
N PRO A 59 21.99 -8.23 -13.66
CA PRO A 59 22.50 -7.12 -12.86
C PRO A 59 21.94 -5.75 -13.27
N ILE A 60 21.73 -5.55 -14.57
CA ILE A 60 21.20 -4.29 -15.11
C ILE A 60 19.74 -4.12 -14.71
N GLU A 61 18.92 -5.15 -14.87
CA GLU A 61 17.50 -5.07 -14.54
C GLU A 61 17.28 -5.02 -13.02
N ALA A 62 18.09 -5.72 -12.24
CA ALA A 62 18.13 -5.58 -10.78
C ALA A 62 18.48 -4.15 -10.36
N PHE A 63 19.45 -3.49 -11.02
CA PHE A 63 19.77 -2.08 -10.78
C PHE A 63 18.62 -1.14 -11.16
N GLN A 64 17.93 -1.40 -12.27
CA GLN A 64 16.75 -0.63 -12.66
C GLN A 64 15.60 -0.80 -11.67
N PHE A 65 15.38 -2.02 -11.16
CA PHE A 65 14.42 -2.29 -10.12
C PHE A 65 14.79 -1.58 -8.80
N ALA A 66 16.06 -1.59 -8.41
CA ALA A 66 16.54 -0.83 -7.25
C ALA A 66 16.30 0.68 -7.42
N THR A 67 16.52 1.21 -8.63
CA THR A 67 16.22 2.62 -8.95
C THR A 67 14.72 2.92 -8.82
N PHE A 68 13.85 1.99 -9.23
CA PHE A 68 12.40 2.10 -8.99
C PHE A 68 12.08 2.14 -7.50
N LEU A 69 12.70 1.30 -6.67
CA LEU A 69 12.51 1.31 -5.21
C LEU A 69 12.95 2.63 -4.57
N LEU A 70 14.03 3.24 -5.05
CA LEU A 70 14.47 4.55 -4.57
C LEU A 70 13.42 5.64 -4.87
N ARG A 71 12.82 5.64 -6.07
CA ARG A 71 11.74 6.57 -6.40
C ARG A 71 10.47 6.32 -5.57
N LEU A 72 10.21 5.06 -5.23
CA LEU A 72 9.10 4.70 -4.36
C LEU A 72 9.31 5.22 -2.93
N LYS A 73 10.55 5.21 -2.44
CA LYS A 73 10.90 5.78 -1.14
C LYS A 73 10.56 7.28 -1.06
N ASP A 74 10.79 8.04 -2.13
CA ASP A 74 10.42 9.46 -2.15
C ASP A 74 8.90 9.68 -2.04
N GLN A 75 8.07 8.71 -2.45
CA GLN A 75 6.62 8.74 -2.26
C GLN A 75 6.20 8.36 -0.83
N ASP A 76 7.01 7.57 -0.11
CA ASP A 76 6.75 7.11 1.26
C ASP A 76 6.71 8.29 2.25
N ASP A 77 7.59 9.29 2.09
CA ASP A 77 7.61 10.47 2.96
C ASP A 77 6.27 11.22 2.96
N ARG A 78 5.59 11.28 1.81
CA ARG A 78 4.25 11.85 1.70
C ARG A 78 3.22 11.01 2.45
N LEU A 79 3.27 9.69 2.32
CA LEU A 79 2.36 8.80 3.05
C LEU A 79 2.55 8.93 4.54
N ARG A 80 3.80 8.91 5.01
CA ARG A 80 4.15 9.06 6.44
C ARG A 80 3.57 10.35 7.00
N ARG A 81 3.71 11.47 6.28
CA ARG A 81 3.12 12.75 6.70
C ARG A 81 1.60 12.63 6.82
N VAL A 82 0.91 12.19 5.77
CA VAL A 82 -0.57 12.06 5.77
C VAL A 82 -1.04 11.10 6.86
N PHE A 83 -0.31 10.02 7.09
CA PHE A 83 -0.62 9.03 8.11
C PHE A 83 -0.41 9.56 9.54
N GLN A 84 0.59 10.41 9.75
CA GLN A 84 0.86 11.03 11.06
C GLN A 84 -0.09 12.20 11.37
N GLU A 85 -0.48 12.96 10.36
CA GLU A 85 -1.33 14.15 10.51
C GLU A 85 -2.82 13.80 10.67
N ARG A 86 -3.25 12.61 10.23
CA ARG A 86 -4.66 12.23 10.26
C ARG A 86 -5.07 11.55 11.56
N SER A 87 -6.08 12.15 12.21
CA SER A 87 -6.95 11.43 13.13
C SER A 87 -7.95 10.58 12.34
N TYR A 88 -8.28 9.40 12.86
CA TYR A 88 -9.31 8.52 12.31
C TYR A 88 -10.38 8.25 13.36
N VAL A 89 -11.60 7.97 12.93
CA VAL A 89 -12.73 7.75 13.85
C VAL A 89 -12.92 6.26 14.07
N ARG A 90 -12.87 5.83 15.33
CA ARG A 90 -13.15 4.45 15.76
C ARG A 90 -14.37 4.48 16.69
N ASN A 91 -15.43 3.76 16.34
CA ASN A 91 -16.65 3.66 17.19
C ASN A 91 -17.20 5.02 17.66
N GLY A 92 -17.09 6.06 16.83
CA GLY A 92 -17.51 7.43 17.17
C GLY A 92 -16.50 8.27 17.96
N GLN A 93 -15.35 7.72 18.33
CA GLN A 93 -14.25 8.44 18.99
C GLN A 93 -13.13 8.76 18.01
N ALA A 94 -12.61 9.99 18.05
CA ALA A 94 -11.45 10.38 17.27
C ALA A 94 -10.18 9.80 17.91
N VAL A 95 -9.53 8.89 17.20
CA VAL A 95 -8.22 8.34 17.56
C VAL A 95 -7.16 9.13 16.81
N THR A 96 -6.25 9.74 17.56
CA THR A 96 -5.23 10.64 17.03
C THR A 96 -4.06 9.92 16.36
N ARG A 97 -3.84 8.62 16.62
CA ARG A 97 -2.72 7.87 16.03
C ARG A 97 -2.98 6.38 15.92
N TRP A 98 -2.58 5.77 14.79
CA TRP A 98 -2.64 4.32 14.61
C TRP A 98 -1.42 3.68 15.30
N THR A 99 -1.64 2.66 16.13
CA THR A 99 -0.56 1.93 16.82
C THR A 99 -0.73 0.42 16.66
N MET A 100 0.34 -0.34 16.88
CA MET A 100 0.29 -1.81 16.90
C MET A 100 -0.72 -2.32 17.97
N GLN A 101 -0.84 -1.62 19.10
CA GLN A 101 -1.83 -1.95 20.13
C GLN A 101 -3.26 -1.76 19.64
N GLU A 102 -3.53 -0.71 18.86
CA GLU A 102 -4.84 -0.52 18.21
C GLU A 102 -5.16 -1.68 17.25
N GLN A 103 -4.18 -2.09 16.43
CA GLN A 103 -4.32 -3.25 15.53
C GLN A 103 -4.66 -4.54 16.31
N ILE A 104 -3.96 -4.81 17.42
CA ILE A 104 -4.21 -6.00 18.25
C ILE A 104 -5.62 -5.95 18.84
N SER A 105 -6.05 -4.80 19.35
CA SER A 105 -7.38 -4.61 19.93
C SER A 105 -8.52 -4.82 18.93
N LEU A 106 -8.29 -4.53 17.65
CA LEU A 106 -9.28 -4.73 16.58
C LEU A 106 -9.37 -6.19 16.14
N LEU A 107 -8.24 -6.90 16.14
CA LEU A 107 -8.20 -8.31 15.80
C LEU A 107 -8.86 -9.16 16.90
N SER A 108 -8.66 -8.80 18.17
CA SER A 108 -9.31 -9.50 19.30
C SER A 108 -10.82 -9.25 19.34
N ALA A 109 -11.29 -8.02 19.06
CA ALA A 109 -12.71 -7.68 19.05
C ALA A 109 -13.51 -8.34 17.91
N LYS A 110 -12.86 -8.84 16.86
CA LYS A 110 -13.51 -9.60 15.77
C LYS A 110 -13.63 -11.10 16.04
N GLN A 111 -12.97 -11.61 17.09
CA GLN A 111 -12.96 -13.02 17.46
C GLN A 111 -13.95 -13.36 18.59
N SER A 112 -14.55 -12.34 19.21
CA SER A 112 -15.63 -12.44 20.20
C SER A 112 -16.99 -12.22 19.56
#